data_AF-A0A0P8W4N7-F1
#
_entry.id   AF-A0A0P8W4N7-F1
#
_cell.length_a   1.000
_cell.length_b   1.000
_cell.length_c   1.000
_cell.angle_alpha   90.00
_cell.angle_beta   90.00
_cell.angle_gamma   90.00
#
_symmetry.space_group_name_H-M   'P 1'
#
loop_
_entity.id
_entity.type
_entity.pdbx_description
1 polymer ?
#
loop_
_entity_poly.entity_id
_entity_poly.type
_entity_poly.pdbx_seq_one_letter_code
_entity_poly.pdbx_strand_id
1 'polypeptide(L)' 'MNQGQELFYNFFIERVKDGKKEEAKLLLENSFAKQAAGTFDKAYLQEIMPKFFEIVKPEAVEEVKQAMDHFASRL' A
#
# COMPACT_ATOMS: atom_id res chain seq x y z
N MET A 1 -8.91 -7.52 8.61
CA MET A 1 -8.86 -6.25 7.86
C MET A 1 -10.15 -5.50 8.09
N ASN A 2 -10.10 -4.17 8.16
CA ASN A 2 -11.32 -3.36 8.09
C ASN A 2 -11.71 -3.10 6.62
N GLN A 3 -12.89 -2.54 6.40
CA GLN A 3 -13.41 -2.27 5.04
C GLN A 3 -12.45 -1.39 4.21
N GLY A 4 -11.82 -0.39 4.81
CA GLY A 4 -10.85 0.48 4.11
C GLY A 4 -9.60 -0.27 3.66
N GLN A 5 -9.08 -1.17 4.51
CA GLN A 5 -7.94 -2.02 4.20
C GLN A 5 -8.26 -3.01 3.08
N GLU A 6 -9.46 -3.58 3.07
CA GLU A 6 -9.92 -4.50 2.01
C GLU A 6 -10.06 -3.79 0.66
N LEU A 7 -10.66 -2.59 0.65
CA LEU A 7 -10.77 -1.77 -0.56
C LEU A 7 -9.38 -1.41 -1.11
N PHE A 8 -8.46 -0.97 -0.25
CA PHE A 8 -7.10 -0.63 -0.66
C PHE A 8 -6.32 -1.86 -1.15
N TYR A 9 -6.49 -3.01 -0.49
CA TYR A 9 -5.86 -4.26 -0.92
C TYR A 9 -6.28 -4.64 -2.34
N ASN A 10 -7.59 -4.68 -2.61
CA ASN A 10 -8.11 -5.05 -3.92
C ASN A 10 -7.65 -4.05 -4.98
N PHE A 11 -7.79 -2.75 -4.69
CA PHE A 11 -7.30 -1.66 -5.54
C PHE A 11 -5.82 -1.81 -5.89
N PHE A 12 -4.97 -2.09 -4.89
CA PHE A 12 -3.53 -2.16 -5.06
C PHE A 12 -3.12 -3.41 -5.84
N ILE A 13 -3.68 -4.58 -5.53
CA ILE A 13 -3.35 -5.85 -6.19
C ILE A 13 -3.65 -5.84 -7.69
N GLU A 14 -4.71 -5.15 -8.13
CA GLU A 14 -5.03 -4.99 -9.57
C GLU A 14 -3.98 -4.17 -10.34
N ARG A 15 -3.31 -3.26 -9.62
CA ARG A 15 -2.33 -2.31 -10.16
C ARG A 15 -0.89 -2.79 -10.03
N VAL A 16 -0.67 -3.89 -9.33
CA VAL A 16 0.64 -4.53 -9.20
C VAL A 16 1.01 -5.30 -10.46
N LYS A 17 2.29 -5.32 -10.80
CA LYS A 17 2.86 -6.16 -11.87
C LYS A 17 2.51 -7.62 -11.60
N ASP A 18 2.11 -8.39 -12.62
CA ASP A 18 1.58 -9.75 -12.40
C ASP A 18 2.54 -10.68 -11.64
N GLY A 19 3.85 -10.60 -11.92
CA GLY A 19 4.89 -11.36 -11.22
C GLY A 19 5.23 -10.88 -9.80
N LYS A 20 4.55 -9.83 -9.31
CA LYS A 20 4.80 -9.19 -8.01
C LYS A 20 3.61 -9.23 -7.06
N LYS A 21 2.51 -9.90 -7.43
CA LYS A 21 1.30 -9.96 -6.59
C LYS A 21 1.55 -10.55 -5.20
N GLU A 22 2.38 -11.58 -5.09
CA GLU A 22 2.69 -12.18 -3.78
C GLU A 22 3.49 -11.23 -2.89
N GLU A 23 4.48 -10.54 -3.47
CA GLU A 23 5.24 -9.50 -2.78
C GLU A 23 4.33 -8.34 -2.32
N ALA A 24 3.38 -7.92 -3.16
CA ALA A 24 2.40 -6.91 -2.81
C ALA A 24 1.54 -7.32 -1.61
N LYS A 25 1.07 -8.57 -1.56
CA LYS A 25 0.29 -9.06 -0.41
C LYS A 25 1.09 -8.95 0.88
N LEU A 26 2.35 -9.40 0.88
CA LEU A 26 3.21 -9.34 2.06
C LEU A 26 3.46 -7.90 2.51
N LEU A 27 3.68 -6.96 1.59
CA LEU A 27 3.86 -5.54 1.94
C LEU A 27 2.59 -4.93 2.55
N LEU A 28 1.42 -5.26 1.99
CA LEU A 28 0.13 -4.81 2.49
C LEU A 28 -0.19 -5.41 3.87
N GLU A 29 0.01 -6.72 4.05
CA GLU A 29 -0.21 -7.41 5.33
C GLU A 29 0.67 -6.84 6.45
N ASN A 30 1.96 -6.63 6.18
CA ASN A 30 2.88 -5.99 7.13
C ASN A 30 2.45 -4.56 7.46
N SER A 31 2.01 -3.80 6.45
CA SER A 31 1.51 -2.43 6.65
C SER A 31 0.25 -2.42 7.52
N PHE A 32 -0.72 -3.29 7.24
CA PHE A 32 -1.95 -3.41 8.01
C PHE A 32 -1.71 -3.90 9.45
N ALA A 33 -0.76 -4.82 9.65
CA ALA A 33 -0.35 -5.24 10.99
C ALA A 33 0.22 -4.07 11.80
N LYS A 34 1.05 -3.21 11.18
CA LYS A 34 1.57 -2.00 11.81
C LYS A 34 0.46 -0.99 12.13
N GLN A 35 -0.53 -0.84 11.25
CA GLN A 35 -1.69 0.02 11.54
C GLN A 35 -2.48 -0.50 12.74
N ALA A 36 -2.74 -1.82 12.79
CA ALA A 36 -3.44 -2.43 13.91
C ALA A 36 -2.67 -2.31 15.24
N ALA A 37 -1.34 -2.34 15.18
CA ALA A 37 -0.46 -2.13 16.34
C ALA A 37 -0.26 -0.65 16.70
N GLY A 38 -0.80 0.30 15.94
CA GLY A 38 -0.57 1.74 16.15
C GLY A 38 0.87 2.20 15.86
N THR A 39 1.64 1.42 15.10
CA THR A 39 3.05 1.68 14.75
C THR A 39 3.25 2.01 13.26
N PHE A 40 2.16 2.25 12.54
CA PHE A 40 2.20 2.79 11.18
C PHE A 40 2.32 4.32 11.28
N ASP A 41 3.54 4.82 11.25
CA ASP A 41 3.85 6.25 11.35
C ASP A 41 4.38 6.82 10.03
N LYS A 42 4.69 8.12 10.03
CA LYS A 42 5.22 8.82 8.86
C LYS A 42 6.58 8.28 8.41
N ALA A 43 7.42 7.81 9.34
CA ALA A 43 8.73 7.27 9.00
C ALA A 43 8.59 5.94 8.26
N TYR A 44 7.73 5.05 8.76
CA TYR A 44 7.40 3.81 8.08
C TYR A 44 6.75 4.06 6.72
N LEU A 45 5.85 5.04 6.62
CA LEU A 45 5.25 5.41 5.34
C LEU A 45 6.32 5.84 4.31
N GLN A 46 7.28 6.66 4.71
CA GLN A 46 8.39 7.08 3.84
C GLN A 46 9.29 5.90 3.42
N GLU A 47 9.48 4.90 4.30
CA GLU A 47 10.25 3.70 4.01
C GLU A 47 9.52 2.74 3.05
N ILE A 48 8.21 2.59 3.20
CA ILE A 48 7.42 1.60 2.46
C ILE A 48 6.97 2.10 1.08
N MET A 49 6.82 3.43 0.90
CA MET A 49 6.37 4.04 -0.36
C MET A 49 7.21 3.63 -1.59
N PRO A 50 8.56 3.70 -1.57
CA PRO A 50 9.37 3.28 -2.71
C PRO A 50 9.16 1.81 -3.08
N LYS A 51 8.97 0.93 -2.08
CA LYS A 51 8.74 -0.51 -2.28
C LYS A 51 7.41 -0.76 -2.98
N PHE A 52 6.36 -0.01 -2.64
CA PHE A 52 5.09 -0.08 -3.34
C PHE A 52 5.20 0.39 -4.80
N PHE A 53 5.90 1.50 -5.07
CA PHE A 53 6.05 2.01 -6.45
C PHE A 53 6.90 1.09 -7.33
N GLU A 54 7.86 0.37 -6.76
CA GLU A 54 8.68 -0.57 -7.52
C GLU A 54 7.87 -1.74 -8.11
N ILE A 55 6.85 -2.20 -7.39
CA ILE A 55 6.05 -3.37 -7.77
C ILE A 55 4.77 -3.04 -8.53
N VAL A 56 4.35 -1.77 -8.53
CA VAL A 56 3.18 -1.28 -9.27
C VAL A 56 3.51 -1.11 -10.76
N LYS A 57 2.52 -1.31 -11.62
CA LYS A 57 2.63 -1.08 -13.06
C LYS A 57 2.94 0.40 -13.31
N PRO A 58 3.86 0.77 -14.21
CA PRO A 58 4.27 2.15 -14.42
C PRO A 58 3.11 3.14 -14.62
N GLU A 59 2.08 2.72 -15.35
CA GLU A 59 0.87 3.49 -15.63
C GLU A 59 -0.02 3.74 -14.39
N ALA A 60 0.11 2.93 -13.35
CA ALA A 60 -0.68 3.02 -12.12
C ALA A 60 0.06 3.70 -10.97
N VAL A 61 1.34 4.07 -11.14
CA VAL A 61 2.17 4.68 -10.07
C VAL A 61 1.54 5.97 -9.54
N GLU A 62 1.10 6.86 -10.43
CA GLU A 62 0.52 8.14 -10.02
C GLU A 62 -0.83 7.96 -9.30
N GLU A 63 -1.64 7.00 -9.75
CA GLU A 63 -2.92 6.66 -9.10
C GLU A 63 -2.71 6.09 -7.69
N VAL A 64 -1.75 5.17 -7.55
CA VAL A 64 -1.38 4.59 -6.25
C VAL A 64 -0.82 5.67 -5.31
N LYS A 65 0.01 6.58 -5.83
CA LYS A 65 0.53 7.70 -5.04
C LYS A 65 -0.58 8.57 -4.48
N GLN A 66 -1.56 8.94 -5.30
CA GLN A 66 -2.73 9.72 -4.86
C GLN A 66 -3.56 8.97 -3.81
N ALA A 67 -3.77 7.67 -4.00
CA ALA A 67 -4.46 6.84 -3.02
C ALA A 67 -3.72 6.79 -1.67
N MET A 68 -2.40 6.67 -1.69
CA MET A 68 -1.55 6.68 -0.50
C MET A 68 -1.54 8.04 0.19
N ASP A 69 -1.46 9.15 -0.55
CA ASP A 69 -1.49 10.51 0.02
C ASP A 69 -2.85 10.79 0.70
N HIS A 70 -3.94 10.41 0.03
CA HIS A 70 -5.28 10.51 0.60
C HIS A 70 -5.42 9.66 1.86
N PHE A 71 -4.83 8.47 1.89
CA PHE A 71 -4.82 7.62 3.07
C PHE A 71 -3.97 8.22 4.21
N ALA A 72 -2.79 8.76 3.88
CA ALA A 72 -1.89 9.38 4.85
C ALA A 72 -2.48 10.64 5.51
N SER A 73 -3.31 11.40 4.78
CA SER A 73 -4.04 12.55 5.34
C SER A 73 -5.14 12.18 6.34
N ARG A 74 -5.51 10.89 6.43
CA ARG A 74 -6.56 10.36 7.31
C ARG A 74 -6.03 9.50 8.47
N LEU A 75 -4.71 9.32 8.56
CA LEU A 75 -4.01 8.72 9.70
C LEU A 75 -3.90 9.72 10.85
#